data_AF-A0A2S5B2C9-F1
#
_entry.id   AF-A0A2S5B2C9-F1
#
_cell.length_a   1.000
_cell.length_b   1.000
_cell.length_c   1.000
_cell.angle_alpha   90.00
_cell.angle_beta   90.00
_cell.angle_gamma   90.00
#
_symmetry.space_group_name_H-M   'P 1'
#
loop_
_entity.id
_entity.type
_entity.pdbx_description
1 polymer ?
#
loop_
_entity_poly.entity_id
_entity_poly.type
_entity_poly.pdbx_seq_one_letter_code
_entity_poly.pdbx_strand_id
1 'polypeptide(L)'
;MGALIWYEWARLLALTSGAYVAWAAMWGFFYRKYFWDFVGGSLGPHGIEPPSGAAVFVKLIVDLPVFQIVNLVNGLLTLALEWPLPHIKRYKLYGSHLLRIVLYFWSALVAAFVYQTVMGTIFYLVAVLAYARSWR
;
A
#
# COMPACT_ATOMS: atom_id res chain seq x y z
N MET A 1 22.58 18.74 3.72
CA MET A 1 22.41 18.05 2.42
C MET A 1 21.82 16.64 2.55
N GLY A 2 22.17 15.85 3.58
CA GLY A 2 21.63 14.49 3.76
C GLY A 2 20.09 14.41 3.84
N ALA A 3 19.44 15.31 4.58
CA ALA A 3 17.97 15.31 4.73
C ALA A 3 17.23 15.46 3.38
N LEU A 4 17.73 16.34 2.49
CA LEU A 4 17.16 16.52 1.15
C LEU A 4 17.28 15.25 0.29
N ILE A 5 18.43 14.57 0.36
CA ILE A 5 18.67 13.33 -0.39
C ILE A 5 17.71 12.23 0.09
N TRP A 6 17.57 12.07 1.43
CA TRP A 6 16.62 11.11 2.00
C TRP A 6 15.18 11.41 1.59
N TYR A 7 14.80 12.69 1.57
CA TYR A 7 13.46 13.11 1.16
C TYR A 7 13.18 12.81 -0.31
N GLU A 8 14.07 13.20 -1.22
CA GLU A 8 13.90 12.96 -2.66
C GLU A 8 13.90 11.46 -2.98
N TRP A 9 14.75 10.69 -2.31
CA TRP A 9 14.75 9.23 -2.45
C TRP A 9 13.45 8.61 -1.92
N ALA A 10 12.97 9.05 -0.75
CA ALA A 10 11.69 8.61 -0.20
C ALA A 10 10.53 8.90 -1.16
N ARG A 11 10.54 10.08 -1.81
CA ARG A 11 9.52 10.49 -2.79
C ARG A 11 9.52 9.59 -4.02
N LEU A 12 10.68 9.28 -4.59
CA LEU A 12 10.77 8.37 -5.73
C LEU A 12 10.28 6.97 -5.38
N LEU A 13 10.61 6.50 -4.18
CA LEU A 13 10.16 5.21 -3.69
C LEU A 13 8.64 5.18 -3.44
N ALA A 14 8.08 6.25 -2.87
CA ALA A 14 6.64 6.40 -2.67
C ALA A 14 5.89 6.44 -4.01
N LEU A 15 6.38 7.19 -5.01
CA LEU A 15 5.81 7.20 -6.37
C LEU A 15 5.78 5.80 -6.99
N THR A 16 6.90 5.07 -6.87
CA THR A 16 7.01 3.69 -7.38
C THR A 16 6.05 2.76 -6.65
N SER A 17 5.96 2.88 -5.32
CA SER A 17 5.03 2.10 -4.49
C SER A 17 3.57 2.39 -4.83
N GLY A 18 3.22 3.67 -5.02
CA GLY A 18 1.88 4.11 -5.39
C GLY A 18 1.45 3.58 -6.75
N ALA A 19 2.33 3.67 -7.76
CA ALA A 19 2.09 3.13 -9.09
C ALA A 19 1.92 1.60 -9.05
N TYR A 20 2.81 0.89 -8.36
CA TYR A 20 2.75 -0.56 -8.22
C TYR A 20 1.46 -1.00 -7.53
N VAL A 21 1.12 -0.41 -6.37
CA VAL A 21 -0.07 -0.80 -5.61
C VAL A 21 -1.35 -0.46 -6.34
N ALA A 22 -1.43 0.69 -7.03
CA ALA A 22 -2.59 1.03 -7.84
C ALA A 22 -2.81 0.00 -8.96
N TRP A 23 -1.75 -0.35 -9.70
CA TRP A 23 -1.80 -1.35 -10.76
C TRP A 23 -2.13 -2.75 -10.22
N ALA A 24 -1.44 -3.19 -9.18
CA ALA A 24 -1.66 -4.48 -8.54
C ALA A 24 -3.06 -4.61 -7.96
N ALA A 25 -3.63 -3.54 -7.39
CA ALA A 25 -5.00 -3.53 -6.90
C ALA A 25 -6.02 -3.74 -8.02
N MET A 26 -5.77 -3.17 -9.22
CA MET A 26 -6.60 -3.42 -10.40
C MET A 26 -6.63 -4.92 -10.74
N TRP A 27 -5.48 -5.59 -10.74
CA TRP A 27 -5.39 -7.04 -10.92
C TRP A 27 -6.03 -7.83 -9.78
N GLY A 28 -5.95 -7.31 -8.55
CA GLY A 28 -6.57 -7.89 -7.37
C GLY A 28 -8.10 -7.98 -7.44
N PHE A 29 -8.77 -7.19 -8.30
CA PHE A 29 -10.21 -7.33 -8.53
C PHE A 29 -10.57 -8.60 -9.32
N PHE A 30 -9.69 -9.00 -10.24
CA PHE A 30 -9.87 -10.18 -11.08
C PHE A 30 -9.37 -11.46 -10.38
N TYR A 31 -8.24 -11.36 -9.67
CA TYR A 31 -7.61 -12.49 -8.99
C TYR A 31 -7.65 -12.27 -7.48
N ARG A 32 -8.83 -12.38 -6.87
CA ARG A 32 -8.99 -12.03 -5.46
C ARG A 32 -8.38 -13.11 -4.57
N LYS A 33 -7.26 -12.77 -3.93
CA LYS A 33 -6.54 -13.70 -3.05
C LYS A 33 -6.02 -13.00 -1.81
N TYR A 34 -6.36 -13.59 -0.66
CA TYR A 34 -5.78 -13.23 0.62
C TYR A 34 -4.34 -13.73 0.68
N PHE A 35 -3.39 -12.85 1.02
CA PHE A 35 -1.98 -13.21 0.97
C PHE A 35 -1.59 -14.27 2.02
N TRP A 36 -2.08 -14.16 3.24
CA TRP A 36 -1.66 -15.02 4.35
C TRP A 36 -2.53 -16.28 4.51
N ASP A 37 -3.19 -16.74 3.43
CA ASP A 37 -4.01 -17.96 3.43
C ASP A 37 -3.21 -19.22 3.81
N PHE A 38 -1.90 -19.21 3.55
CA PHE A 38 -0.97 -20.28 3.91
C PHE A 38 -0.65 -20.37 5.41
N VAL A 39 -0.94 -19.33 6.20
CA VAL A 39 -0.65 -19.34 7.65
C VAL A 39 -1.78 -20.07 8.36
N GLY A 40 -1.57 -21.33 8.70
CA GLY A 40 -2.58 -22.17 9.35
C GLY A 40 -3.68 -22.67 8.40
N GLY A 41 -3.56 -22.43 7.10
CA GLY A 41 -4.43 -22.99 6.08
C GLY A 41 -4.15 -24.47 5.81
N SER A 42 -5.16 -25.16 5.28
CA SER A 42 -5.08 -26.56 4.88
C SER A 42 -5.19 -26.72 3.37
N LEU A 43 -4.60 -27.78 2.81
CA LEU A 43 -4.76 -28.07 1.38
C LEU A 43 -6.17 -28.65 1.13
N GLY A 44 -6.97 -27.94 0.35
CA GLY A 44 -8.30 -28.34 -0.09
C GLY A 44 -8.38 -28.62 -1.59
N PRO A 45 -9.59 -28.93 -2.11
CA PRO A 45 -9.79 -29.32 -3.52
C PRO A 45 -9.43 -28.24 -4.53
N HIS A 46 -9.48 -26.96 -4.12
CA HIS A 46 -9.25 -25.79 -4.96
C HIS A 46 -7.94 -25.05 -4.63
N GLY A 47 -7.04 -25.68 -3.85
CA GLY A 47 -5.79 -25.08 -3.38
C GLY A 47 -5.77 -24.89 -1.87
N ILE A 48 -5.04 -23.88 -1.39
CA ILE A 48 -4.95 -23.59 0.05
C ILE A 48 -6.27 -22.96 0.51
N GLU A 49 -6.91 -23.60 1.49
CA GLU A 49 -8.08 -23.07 2.17
C GLU A 49 -7.64 -22.30 3.42
N PRO A 50 -8.05 -21.02 3.56
CA PRO A 50 -7.66 -20.19 4.69
C PRO A 50 -8.29 -20.69 6.01
N PRO A 51 -7.60 -20.52 7.15
CA PRO A 51 -8.14 -20.92 8.45
C PRO A 51 -9.39 -20.11 8.83
N SER A 52 -10.22 -20.65 9.73
CA SER A 52 -11.43 -19.97 10.24
C SER A 52 -11.12 -18.59 10.84
N GLY A 53 -9.94 -18.40 11.45
CA GLY A 53 -9.49 -17.12 11.96
C GLY A 53 -9.29 -16.03 10.89
N ALA A 54 -9.14 -16.41 9.62
CA ALA A 54 -8.99 -15.48 8.50
C ALA A 54 -10.32 -15.09 7.84
N ALA A 55 -11.46 -15.58 8.33
CA ALA A 55 -12.77 -15.39 7.71
C ALA A 55 -13.12 -13.92 7.42
N VAL A 56 -12.73 -12.99 8.31
CA VAL A 56 -12.95 -11.55 8.10
C VAL A 56 -12.19 -11.05 6.87
N PHE A 57 -10.93 -11.46 6.71
CA PHE A 57 -10.11 -11.05 5.56
C PHE A 57 -10.61 -11.70 4.27
N VAL A 58 -11.04 -12.96 4.32
CA VAL A 58 -11.67 -13.63 3.16
C VAL A 58 -12.89 -12.86 2.70
N LYS A 59 -13.79 -12.49 3.62
CA LYS A 59 -14.98 -11.70 3.28
C LYS A 59 -14.63 -10.34 2.67
N LEU A 60 -13.64 -9.64 3.22
CA LEU A 60 -13.27 -8.29 2.77
C LEU A 60 -12.42 -8.27 1.49
N ILE A 61 -11.71 -9.35 1.17
CA ILE A 61 -10.77 -9.41 0.03
C ILE A 61 -11.34 -10.24 -1.12
N VAL A 62 -11.93 -11.39 -0.82
CA VAL A 62 -12.43 -12.36 -1.80
C VAL A 62 -13.86 -12.05 -2.20
N ASP A 63 -14.76 -11.85 -1.23
CA ASP A 63 -16.19 -11.68 -1.52
C ASP A 63 -16.53 -10.24 -1.96
N LEU A 64 -16.09 -9.21 -1.22
CA LEU A 64 -16.50 -7.80 -1.41
C LEU A 64 -15.44 -6.84 -2.02
N PRO A 65 -14.30 -7.36 -2.49
CA PRO A 65 -13.00 -6.64 -2.70
C PRO A 65 -12.81 -5.24 -2.05
N VAL A 66 -13.08 -5.09 -0.75
CA VAL A 66 -12.92 -3.81 -0.03
C VAL A 66 -11.45 -3.38 -0.02
N PHE A 67 -10.52 -4.29 0.25
CA PHE A 67 -9.10 -3.96 0.38
C PHE A 67 -8.49 -3.55 -0.96
N GLN A 68 -8.97 -4.11 -2.07
CA GLN A 68 -8.55 -3.72 -3.41
C GLN A 68 -8.97 -2.29 -3.72
N ILE A 69 -10.19 -1.89 -3.35
CA ILE A 69 -10.66 -0.51 -3.48
C ILE A 69 -9.78 0.43 -2.64
N VAL A 70 -9.53 0.08 -1.38
CA VAL A 70 -8.69 0.90 -0.48
C VAL A 70 -7.26 1.00 -1.00
N ASN A 71 -6.67 -0.10 -1.48
CA ASN A 71 -5.32 -0.09 -2.06
C ASN A 71 -5.24 0.74 -3.35
N LEU A 72 -6.26 0.66 -4.21
CA LEU A 72 -6.34 1.49 -5.41
C LEU A 72 -6.39 2.98 -5.04
N VAL A 73 -7.27 3.34 -4.10
CA VAL A 73 -7.37 4.72 -3.60
C VAL A 73 -6.06 5.17 -2.96
N ASN A 74 -5.46 4.35 -2.09
CA ASN A 74 -4.18 4.65 -1.46
C ASN A 74 -3.07 4.88 -2.51
N GLY A 75 -2.97 4.02 -3.53
CA GLY A 75 -2.00 4.17 -4.61
C GLY A 75 -2.19 5.48 -5.39
N LEU A 76 -3.43 5.80 -5.75
CA LEU A 76 -3.76 7.05 -6.43
C LEU A 76 -3.50 8.29 -5.56
N LEU A 77 -3.81 8.23 -4.26
CA LEU A 77 -3.52 9.31 -3.31
C LEU A 77 -2.01 9.53 -3.15
N THR A 78 -1.22 8.45 -3.08
CA THR A 78 0.25 8.53 -3.06
C THR A 78 0.78 9.21 -4.31
N LEU A 79 0.32 8.80 -5.49
CA LEU A 79 0.71 9.45 -6.75
C LEU A 79 0.31 10.93 -6.76
N ALA A 80 -0.90 11.26 -6.32
CA ALA A 80 -1.38 12.64 -6.25
C ALA A 80 -0.56 13.51 -5.27
N LEU A 81 -0.12 12.95 -4.14
CA LEU A 81 0.63 13.67 -3.11
C LEU A 81 2.12 13.87 -3.47
N GLU A 82 2.72 12.90 -4.14
CA GLU A 82 4.16 12.91 -4.46
C GLU A 82 4.47 13.44 -5.86
N TRP A 83 3.48 13.39 -6.76
CA TRP A 83 3.58 14.06 -8.03
C TRP A 83 3.30 15.55 -7.85
N PRO A 84 4.13 16.44 -8.39
CA PRO A 84 4.00 17.88 -8.18
C PRO A 84 2.84 18.53 -8.98
N LEU A 85 1.62 18.02 -8.84
CA LEU A 85 0.42 18.54 -9.52
C LEU A 85 0.10 19.96 -9.03
N PRO A 86 -0.01 20.96 -9.94
CA PRO A 86 -0.22 22.37 -9.57
C PRO A 86 -1.42 22.60 -8.65
N HIS A 87 -2.51 21.87 -8.88
CA HIS A 87 -3.75 21.97 -8.11
C HIS A 87 -3.66 21.42 -6.68
N ILE A 88 -2.69 20.54 -6.42
CA ILE A 88 -2.53 19.88 -5.11
C ILE A 88 -1.52 20.65 -4.25
N LYS A 89 -0.49 21.24 -4.86
CA LYS A 89 0.53 22.07 -4.18
C LYS A 89 -0.02 23.23 -3.35
N ARG A 90 -1.21 23.73 -3.71
CA ARG A 90 -1.85 24.85 -2.99
C ARG A 90 -2.36 24.49 -1.59
N TYR A 91 -2.55 23.20 -1.30
CA TYR A 91 -3.06 22.77 0.01
C TYR A 91 -1.91 22.67 1.03
N LYS A 92 -2.14 23.17 2.25
CA LYS A 92 -1.15 23.09 3.36
C LYS A 92 -0.70 21.65 3.65
N LEU A 93 -1.58 20.68 3.41
CA LEU A 93 -1.30 19.26 3.58
C LEU A 93 -0.22 18.72 2.63
N TYR A 94 -0.02 19.34 1.46
CA TYR A 94 0.98 18.89 0.49
C TYR A 94 2.41 18.93 1.07
N GLY A 95 2.74 19.89 1.94
CA GLY A 95 4.06 19.99 2.58
C GLY A 95 4.23 19.13 3.84
N SER A 96 3.21 18.39 4.27
CA SER A 96 3.26 17.69 5.56
C SER A 96 4.08 16.40 5.50
N HIS A 97 5.16 16.33 6.27
CA HIS A 97 5.95 15.10 6.45
C HIS A 97 5.18 14.05 7.26
N LEU A 98 4.51 14.47 8.33
CA LEU A 98 3.73 13.57 9.17
C LEU A 98 2.62 12.87 8.39
N LEU A 99 1.93 13.61 7.52
CA LEU A 99 0.87 13.06 6.68
C LEU A 99 1.40 11.93 5.80
N ARG A 100 2.55 12.14 5.14
CA ARG A 100 3.19 11.11 4.30
C ARG A 100 3.50 9.85 5.08
N ILE A 101 4.16 10.00 6.24
CA ILE A 101 4.53 8.86 7.09
C ILE A 101 3.29 8.06 7.51
N VAL A 102 2.25 8.73 8.00
CA VAL A 102 1.02 8.06 8.44
C VAL A 102 0.29 7.41 7.26
N LEU A 103 0.14 8.12 6.15
CA LEU A 103 -0.55 7.63 4.97
C LEU A 103 0.16 6.42 4.35
N TYR A 104 1.49 6.45 4.26
CA TYR A 104 2.26 5.36 3.66
C TYR A 104 2.39 4.16 4.59
N PHE A 105 2.42 4.39 5.91
CA PHE A 105 2.31 3.30 6.88
C PHE A 105 0.95 2.60 6.80
N TRP A 106 -0.14 3.37 6.74
CA TRP A 106 -1.48 2.85 6.48
C TRP A 106 -1.56 2.09 5.15
N SER A 107 -1.00 2.66 4.08
CA SER A 107 -1.00 2.05 2.75
C SER A 107 -0.24 0.71 2.75
N ALA A 108 0.92 0.65 3.41
CA ALA A 108 1.66 -0.58 3.61
C ALA A 108 0.84 -1.65 4.35
N LEU A 109 0.16 -1.26 5.43
CA LEU A 109 -0.64 -2.18 6.24
C LEU A 109 -1.75 -2.83 5.41
N VAL A 110 -2.54 -2.03 4.67
CA VAL A 110 -3.64 -2.57 3.86
C VAL A 110 -3.12 -3.40 2.68
N ALA A 111 -2.03 -2.96 2.04
CA ALA A 111 -1.39 -3.69 0.94
C ALA A 111 -0.83 -5.06 1.38
N ALA A 112 -0.56 -5.26 2.67
CA ALA A 112 0.05 -6.48 3.19
C ALA A 112 -0.90 -7.69 3.16
N PHE A 113 -2.21 -7.46 3.04
CA PHE A 113 -3.21 -8.52 3.11
C PHE A 113 -3.67 -9.02 1.73
N VAL A 114 -3.53 -8.22 0.68
CA VAL A 114 -3.92 -8.62 -0.69
C VAL A 114 -2.69 -9.16 -1.42
N TYR A 115 -2.81 -10.37 -1.99
CA TYR A 115 -1.69 -11.10 -2.58
C TYR A 115 -0.91 -10.28 -3.62
N GLN A 116 -1.62 -9.58 -4.51
CA GLN A 116 -1.02 -8.80 -5.59
C GLN A 116 -0.23 -7.59 -5.08
N THR A 117 -0.58 -7.02 -3.93
CA THR A 117 -0.03 -5.75 -3.46
C THR A 117 1.11 -5.90 -2.46
N VAL A 118 1.43 -7.11 -2.01
CA VAL A 118 2.42 -7.37 -0.95
C VAL A 118 3.80 -6.80 -1.26
N MET A 119 4.28 -6.85 -2.51
CA MET A 119 5.58 -6.25 -2.83
C MET A 119 5.55 -4.72 -2.62
N GLY A 120 4.41 -4.09 -2.90
CA GLY A 120 4.19 -2.68 -2.61
C GLY A 120 4.24 -2.33 -1.13
N THR A 121 3.84 -3.25 -0.23
CA THR A 121 3.98 -3.07 1.22
C THR A 121 5.43 -2.84 1.62
N ILE A 122 6.35 -3.67 1.10
CA ILE A 122 7.76 -3.58 1.46
C ILE A 122 8.32 -2.21 1.04
N PHE A 123 8.03 -1.77 -0.18
CA PHE A 123 8.49 -0.47 -0.67
C PHE A 123 7.87 0.71 0.08
N TYR A 124 6.59 0.63 0.44
CA TYR A 124 5.95 1.65 1.29
C TYR A 124 6.59 1.71 2.69
N LEU A 125 6.91 0.59 3.32
CA LEU A 125 7.59 0.57 4.62
C LEU A 125 8.98 1.19 4.53
N VAL A 126 9.74 0.89 3.48
CA VAL A 126 11.04 1.53 3.25
C VAL A 126 10.88 3.04 3.00
N ALA A 127 9.85 3.47 2.27
CA ALA A 127 9.55 4.89 2.06
C ALA A 127 9.20 5.60 3.38
N VAL A 128 8.45 4.95 4.27
CA VAL A 128 8.15 5.47 5.62
C VAL A 128 9.43 5.69 6.42
N LEU A 129 10.35 4.71 6.42
CA LEU A 129 11.63 4.83 7.13
C LEU A 129 12.51 5.94 6.54
N ALA A 130 12.53 6.07 5.21
CA ALA A 130 13.26 7.12 4.51
C ALA A 130 12.71 8.51 4.86
N TYR A 131 11.37 8.66 4.87
CA TYR A 131 10.72 9.91 5.29
C TYR A 131 11.00 10.23 6.75
N ALA A 132 10.89 9.25 7.66
CA ALA A 132 11.23 9.43 9.06
C ALA A 132 12.69 9.85 9.26
N ARG A 133 13.61 9.31 8.44
CA ARG A 133 15.03 9.70 8.47
C ARG A 133 15.26 11.13 8.00
N SER A 134 14.50 11.57 6.99
CA SER A 134 14.57 12.93 6.41
C SER A 134 13.98 14.02 7.30
N TRP A 135 13.17 13.67 8.30
CA TRP A 135 12.57 14.63 9.24
C TRP A 135 13.63 15.25 10.18
N ARG A 136 14.66 14.48 10.56
CA ARG A 136 15.75 14.96 11.43
C ARG A 136 16.62 16.01 10.73
#